data_AF-A0A1Z4RG27-F1
#
_entry.id   AF-A0A1Z4RG27-F1
#
_cell.length_a   1.000
_cell.length_b   1.000
_cell.length_c   1.000
_cell.angle_alpha   90.00
_cell.angle_beta   90.00
_cell.angle_gamma   90.00
#
_symmetry.space_group_name_H-M   'P 1'
#
loop_
_entity.id
_entity.type
_entity.pdbx_description
1 polymer ?
#
loop_
_entity_poly.entity_id
_entity_poly.type
_entity_poly.pdbx_seq_one_letter_code
_entity_poly.pdbx_strand_id
1 'polypeptide(L)'
;MFYGEATNLGSYSSLCLLSLVTRLITMSQEFIIGSKVRVVSLPPYVKTADPMPMLRPPDIIQIGEEGIVLDRRPGGYWGIRFSRGAFLIDSQYIESVEPNPESEISS
;
A
#
# COMPACT_ATOMS: atom_id res chain seq x y z
N MET A 1 63.02 -15.06 -5.60
CA MET A 1 61.73 -15.77 -5.63
C MET A 1 61.31 -16.04 -4.20
N PHE A 2 60.00 -16.01 -3.92
CA PHE A 2 59.33 -16.10 -2.61
C PHE A 2 59.08 -14.76 -1.89
N TYR A 3 57.92 -14.17 -2.19
CA TYR A 3 57.00 -13.52 -1.24
C TYR A 3 55.62 -13.99 -1.74
N GLY A 4 54.78 -14.70 -1.00
CA GLY A 4 54.25 -14.38 0.32
C GLY A 4 52.74 -14.25 0.14
N GLU A 5 51.98 -15.18 0.71
CA GLU A 5 50.51 -15.18 0.74
C GLU A 5 49.94 -13.86 1.27
N ALA A 6 48.85 -13.40 0.66
CA ALA A 6 47.82 -12.61 1.33
C ALA A 6 46.50 -12.71 0.53
N THR A 7 45.65 -13.62 1.00
CA THR A 7 44.22 -13.45 1.30
C THR A 7 43.39 -12.39 0.55
N ASN A 8 42.14 -12.80 0.27
CA ASN A 8 40.94 -11.95 0.15
C ASN A 8 40.62 -11.39 -1.24
N LEU A 9 39.90 -12.17 -2.04
CA LEU A 9 38.91 -11.62 -2.97
C LEU A 9 37.53 -11.94 -2.41
N GLY A 10 37.02 -10.95 -1.69
CA GLY A 10 35.75 -10.93 -1.02
C GLY A 10 34.62 -11.41 -1.92
N SER A 11 33.83 -12.30 -1.34
CA SER A 11 32.45 -12.58 -1.71
C SER A 11 31.71 -11.24 -1.84
N TYR A 12 31.51 -10.77 -3.07
CA TYR A 12 30.62 -9.66 -3.36
C TYR A 12 29.18 -10.14 -3.16
N SER A 13 28.82 -10.22 -1.88
CA SER A 13 27.53 -9.83 -1.32
C SER A 13 26.39 -9.72 -2.35
N SER A 14 25.78 -10.88 -2.60
CA SER A 14 24.44 -11.06 -3.20
C SER A 14 23.34 -10.23 -2.48
N LEU A 15 23.67 -9.62 -1.34
CA LEU A 15 22.76 -8.82 -0.52
C LEU A 15 22.48 -7.40 -1.05
N CYS A 16 23.27 -6.88 -2.01
CA CYS A 16 23.02 -5.53 -2.55
C CYS A 16 21.82 -5.50 -3.52
N LEU A 17 21.53 -6.64 -4.17
CA LEU A 17 20.39 -6.75 -5.10
C LEU A 17 19.06 -6.98 -4.39
N LEU A 18 19.05 -7.64 -3.22
CA LEU A 18 17.82 -7.83 -2.44
C LEU A 18 17.28 -6.52 -1.83
N SER A 19 18.13 -5.56 -1.48
CA SER A 19 17.71 -4.27 -0.91
C SER A 19 16.85 -3.44 -1.89
N LEU A 20 17.08 -3.59 -3.20
CA LEU A 20 16.34 -2.84 -4.22
C LEU A 20 15.05 -3.54 -4.66
N VAL A 21 15.00 -4.87 -4.56
CA VAL A 21 13.83 -5.68 -4.96
C VAL A 21 12.66 -5.47 -4.00
N THR A 22 12.91 -5.24 -2.70
CA THR A 22 11.83 -5.02 -1.72
C THR A 22 11.09 -3.70 -1.92
N ARG A 23 11.70 -2.70 -2.59
CA ARG A 23 11.06 -1.41 -2.89
C ARG A 23 10.07 -1.46 -4.06
N LEU A 24 10.03 -2.58 -4.79
CA LEU A 24 9.10 -2.82 -5.91
C LEU A 24 7.95 -3.76 -5.54
N ILE A 25 7.86 -4.21 -4.29
CA ILE A 25 6.68 -4.89 -3.80
C ILE A 25 5.61 -3.82 -3.64
N THR A 26 4.80 -3.65 -4.68
CA THR A 26 3.53 -2.95 -4.59
C THR A 26 2.74 -3.70 -3.52
N MET A 27 2.73 -3.18 -2.30
CA MET A 27 2.00 -3.76 -1.17
C MET A 27 0.51 -3.63 -1.48
N SER A 28 -0.03 -4.61 -2.21
CA SER A 28 -1.46 -4.77 -2.39
C SER A 28 -2.02 -5.22 -1.04
N GLN A 29 -2.30 -4.27 -0.15
CA GLN A 29 -2.97 -4.57 1.10
C GLN A 29 -4.38 -5.05 0.79
N GLU A 30 -4.75 -6.18 1.39
CA GLU A 30 -6.10 -6.73 1.29
C GLU A 30 -6.93 -6.30 2.49
N PHE A 31 -8.11 -5.76 2.22
CA PHE A 31 -9.06 -5.36 3.24
C PHE A 31 -10.28 -6.29 3.25
N ILE A 32 -10.85 -6.48 4.42
CA ILE A 32 -12.09 -7.23 4.60
C ILE A 32 -13.26 -6.31 4.25
N ILE A 33 -14.22 -6.80 3.45
CA ILE A 33 -15.43 -6.03 3.15
C ILE A 33 -16.19 -5.78 4.46
N GLY A 34 -16.57 -4.53 4.70
CA GLY A 34 -17.18 -4.06 5.94
C GLY A 34 -16.18 -3.57 6.99
N SER A 35 -14.87 -3.73 6.78
CA SER A 35 -13.86 -3.20 7.70
C SER A 35 -13.77 -1.66 7.61
N LYS A 36 -13.31 -1.05 8.70
CA LYS A 36 -12.97 0.36 8.74
C LYS A 36 -11.55 0.57 8.25
N VAL A 37 -11.42 1.52 7.34
CA VAL A 37 -10.13 1.96 6.81
C VAL A 37 -10.01 3.47 6.98
N ARG A 38 -8.78 3.95 7.08
CA ARG A 38 -8.44 5.37 7.20
C ARG A 38 -7.58 5.79 6.03
N VAL A 39 -7.80 7.00 5.54
CA VAL A 39 -6.99 7.58 4.47
C VAL A 39 -5.66 8.07 5.03
N VAL A 40 -4.55 7.51 4.55
CA VAL A 40 -3.19 7.90 4.97
C VAL A 40 -2.54 8.90 4.02
N SER A 41 -2.94 8.88 2.75
CA SER A 41 -2.45 9.79 1.73
C SER A 41 -3.52 10.04 0.68
N LEU A 42 -3.49 11.20 0.03
CA LEU A 42 -4.48 11.55 -0.99
C LEU A 42 -3.95 11.19 -2.39
N PRO A 43 -4.71 10.42 -3.20
CA PRO A 43 -4.40 10.26 -4.61
C PRO A 43 -4.57 11.59 -5.35
N PRO A 44 -3.91 11.79 -6.50
CA PRO A 44 -4.07 13.01 -7.30
C PRO A 44 -5.50 13.16 -7.85
N TYR A 45 -6.20 12.05 -8.08
CA TYR A 45 -7.60 12.02 -8.52
C TYR A 45 -8.29 10.80 -7.92
N VAL A 46 -9.58 10.95 -7.65
CA VAL A 46 -10.43 9.90 -7.06
C VAL A 46 -11.54 9.56 -8.04
N LYS A 47 -11.90 8.28 -8.15
CA LYS A 47 -13.03 7.83 -8.97
C LYS A 47 -14.25 7.59 -8.06
N THR A 48 -15.45 7.95 -8.51
CA THR A 48 -16.68 7.56 -7.81
C THR A 48 -16.94 6.07 -7.98
N ALA A 49 -17.60 5.45 -6.98
CA ALA A 49 -18.00 4.04 -7.01
C ALA A 49 -19.34 3.78 -7.75
N ASP A 50 -19.77 4.73 -8.57
CA ASP A 50 -21.00 4.62 -9.37
C ASP A 50 -20.81 3.64 -10.55
N PRO A 51 -21.91 3.11 -11.14
CA PRO A 51 -21.85 2.29 -12.35
C PRO A 51 -21.11 2.97 -13.51
N MET A 52 -21.09 4.31 -13.53
CA MET A 52 -20.30 5.12 -14.45
C MET A 52 -19.31 5.97 -13.64
N PRO A 53 -18.10 5.45 -13.35
CA PRO A 53 -17.12 6.12 -12.49
C PRO A 53 -16.67 7.46 -13.08
N MET A 54 -16.76 8.52 -12.28
CA MET A 54 -16.28 9.85 -12.67
C MET A 54 -15.02 10.21 -11.90
N LEU A 55 -14.05 10.82 -12.59
CA LEU A 55 -12.88 11.41 -11.94
C LEU A 55 -13.27 12.70 -11.22
N ARG A 56 -12.82 12.82 -9.98
CA ARG A 56 -13.06 13.95 -9.11
C ARG A 56 -11.73 14.40 -8.48
N PRO A 57 -11.60 15.69 -8.11
CA PRO A 57 -10.44 16.18 -7.38
C PRO A 57 -10.35 15.53 -5.99
N PRO A 58 -9.16 15.48 -5.39
CA PRO A 58 -8.94 14.83 -4.10
C PRO A 58 -9.59 15.57 -2.93
N ASP A 59 -9.96 16.84 -3.11
CA ASP A 59 -10.61 17.68 -2.10
C ASP A 59 -11.91 17.07 -1.53
N ILE A 60 -12.46 16.05 -2.19
CA ILE A 60 -13.65 15.28 -1.76
C ILE A 60 -13.35 14.24 -0.67
N ILE A 61 -12.08 13.99 -0.34
CA ILE A 61 -11.64 13.13 0.77
C ILE A 61 -10.59 13.90 1.58
N GLN A 62 -10.49 13.63 2.88
CA GLN A 62 -9.45 14.21 3.74
C GLN A 62 -8.50 13.13 4.26
N ILE A 63 -7.25 13.51 4.53
CA ILE A 63 -6.30 12.64 5.24
C ILE A 63 -6.83 12.43 6.66
N GLY A 64 -6.79 11.19 7.12
CA GLY A 64 -7.36 10.77 8.40
C GLY A 64 -8.86 10.49 8.34
N GLU A 65 -9.53 10.71 7.21
CA GLU A 65 -10.95 10.37 7.06
C GLU A 65 -11.13 8.85 7.12
N GLU A 66 -12.03 8.40 7.98
CA GLU A 66 -12.39 7.00 8.11
C GLU A 66 -13.55 6.66 7.18
N GLY A 67 -13.45 5.51 6.52
CA GLY A 67 -14.46 4.97 5.64
C GLY A 67 -14.67 3.47 5.85
N ILE A 68 -15.72 2.94 5.24
CA ILE A 68 -16.06 1.51 5.30
C ILE A 68 -15.85 0.90 3.93
N VAL A 69 -15.14 -0.22 3.87
CA VAL A 69 -14.95 -0.99 2.63
C VAL A 69 -16.28 -1.61 2.20
N LEU A 70 -16.74 -1.29 0.99
CA LEU A 70 -17.98 -1.81 0.41
C LEU A 70 -17.72 -3.01 -0.50
N ASP A 71 -16.72 -2.91 -1.37
CA ASP A 71 -16.43 -3.91 -2.39
C ASP A 71 -14.98 -3.82 -2.87
N ARG A 72 -14.49 -4.93 -3.44
CA ARG A 72 -13.21 -4.99 -4.15
C ARG A 72 -13.49 -5.11 -5.64
N ARG A 73 -12.96 -4.18 -6.43
CA ARG A 73 -13.09 -4.20 -7.89
C ARG A 73 -11.91 -4.96 -8.53
N PRO A 74 -12.15 -5.71 -9.61
CA PRO A 74 -11.06 -6.27 -10.42
C PRO A 74 -10.21 -5.11 -10.93
N GLY A 75 -8.92 -5.10 -10.58
CA GLY A 75 -8.02 -3.97 -10.85
C GLY A 75 -7.40 -3.33 -9.61
N GLY A 76 -7.61 -3.89 -8.42
CA GLY A 76 -6.91 -3.46 -7.19
C GLY A 76 -7.53 -2.24 -6.49
N TYR A 77 -8.70 -1.79 -6.95
CA TYR A 77 -9.43 -0.70 -6.32
C TYR A 77 -10.43 -1.23 -5.28
N TRP A 78 -10.50 -0.51 -4.17
CA TRP A 78 -11.44 -0.70 -3.08
C TRP A 78 -12.52 0.36 -3.16
N GLY A 79 -13.78 -0.04 -3.25
CA GLY A 79 -14.89 0.88 -3.08
C GLY A 79 -15.08 1.14 -1.60
N ILE A 80 -14.94 2.40 -1.19
CA ILE A 80 -14.98 2.81 0.21
C ILE A 80 -16.05 3.89 0.36
N ARG A 81 -16.93 3.69 1.34
CA ARG A 81 -17.95 4.66 1.72
C ARG A 81 -17.39 5.61 2.77
N PHE A 82 -17.29 6.87 2.38
CA PHE A 82 -16.97 8.00 3.24
C PHE A 82 -18.22 8.80 3.58
N SER A 83 -18.03 9.85 4.38
CA SER A 83 -19.08 10.80 4.74
C SER A 83 -19.71 11.47 3.51
N ARG A 84 -18.89 11.79 2.50
CA ARG A 84 -19.28 12.54 1.30
C ARG A 84 -19.71 11.68 0.11
N GLY A 85 -19.63 10.35 0.21
CA GLY A 85 -19.99 9.45 -0.89
C GLY A 85 -19.15 8.18 -0.91
N ALA A 86 -19.29 7.40 -1.98
CA ALA A 86 -18.51 6.18 -2.20
C ALA A 86 -17.50 6.39 -3.33
N PHE A 87 -16.25 6.01 -3.06
CA PHE A 87 -15.12 6.26 -3.95
C PHE A 87 -14.26 5.02 -4.11
N LEU A 88 -13.65 4.87 -5.28
CA LEU A 88 -12.68 3.82 -5.57
C LEU A 88 -11.28 4.30 -5.21
N ILE A 89 -10.62 3.61 -4.29
CA ILE A 89 -9.30 3.95 -3.76
C ILE A 89 -8.38 2.74 -3.80
N ASP A 90 -7.11 2.98 -4.11
CA ASP A 90 -6.08 1.95 -4.08
C ASP A 90 -5.58 1.72 -2.65
N SER A 91 -5.22 0.48 -2.33
CA SER A 91 -4.63 0.08 -1.05
C SER A 91 -3.47 0.95 -0.56
N GLN A 92 -2.70 1.59 -1.46
CA GLN A 92 -1.58 2.46 -1.06
C GLN A 92 -2.01 3.76 -0.34
N TYR A 93 -3.27 4.18 -0.51
CA TYR A 93 -3.79 5.44 0.05
C TYR A 93 -4.56 5.26 1.36
N ILE A 94 -4.74 4.01 1.80
CA ILE A 94 -5.58 3.65 2.93
C ILE A 94 -4.90 2.63 3.84
N GLU A 95 -5.25 2.64 5.12
CA GLU A 95 -4.81 1.67 6.11
C GLU A 95 -6.01 1.10 6.89
N SER A 96 -5.87 -0.10 7.45
CA SER A 96 -6.87 -0.64 8.37
C SER A 96 -6.86 0.16 9.67
N VAL A 97 -8.04 0.55 10.18
CA VAL A 97 -8.16 1.20 11.49
C VAL A 97 -7.98 0.20 12.62
N GLU A 98 -8.32 -1.07 12.38
CA GLU A 98 -8.03 -2.14 13.33
C GLU A 98 -6.56 -2.54 13.16
N PRO A 99 -5.76 -2.52 14.26
CA PRO A 99 -4.42 -3.06 14.22
C PRO A 99 -4.54 -4.55 13.92
N ASN A 100 -4.04 -4.99 12.76
CA ASN A 100 -3.83 -6.41 12.54
C ASN A 100 -2.79 -6.86 13.60
N PRO A 101 -3.13 -7.76 14.54
CA PRO A 101 -2.19 -8.21 15.56
C PRO A 101 -0.95 -8.94 15.01
N GLU A 102 -0.86 -9.18 13.71
CA GLU A 102 0.28 -9.88 13.08
C GLU A 102 1.49 -8.99 12.73
N SER A 103 1.45 -7.68 12.97
CA SER A 103 2.59 -6.79 12.66
C SER A 103 3.65 -6.65 13.77
N GLU A 104 3.49 -7.34 14.91
CA GLU A 104 4.47 -7.32 16.02
C GLU A 104 5.50 -8.46 16.02
N ILE A 105 5.45 -9.41 15.08
CA ILE A 105 6.39 -10.56 15.10
C ILE A 105 7.40 -10.44 13.95
N SER A 106 8.32 -9.48 14.05
CA SER A 106 9.64 -9.58 13.42
C SER A 106 10.60 -8.56 14.03
N SER A 107 10.85 -8.66 15.34
CA SER A 107 12.06 -8.11 15.97
C SER A 107 13.12 -9.19 16.10
#